data_AF-A0A0N1MQ96-F1
#
_entry.id   AF-A0A0N1MQ96-F1
#
_cell.length_a   1.000
_cell.length_b   1.000
_cell.length_c   1.000
_cell.angle_alpha   90.00
_cell.angle_beta   90.00
_cell.angle_gamma   90.00
#
_symmetry.space_group_name_H-M   'P 1'
#
loop_
_entity.id
_entity.type
_entity.pdbx_description
1 polymer ?
#
loop_
_entity_poly.entity_id
_entity_poly.type
_entity_poly.pdbx_seq_one_letter_code
_entity_poly.pdbx_strand_id
1 'polypeptide(L)'
;MPQHILSDKRIALCLYGHLRTYQETYRKLFDNVVEPNQNDGYAIDIFIHTWNEWNSTKGAAGPRLTWYKSFNEKPVSHQDMVELLDKYKPVDCLIEHMEVNNGKYISLQKSLELATKHAKNMKIEYRYFIFTRPDIMFVNPFRLDYFLNFYKTDNVLNDLKLPKEHMFFGSNIFRRMPIADPRYINEYDLFSVSSAPITPKVSNGNSVLYIPINYKLHTDFFLWRETCKIENLEPLVEQKISLQKNIQTQNEGKQIGKDKIDNRQMQSLQIALDFMKKQLELQNKTMELQIKEFESVLHYGTAKSRIHNHLSYKLGKAMIENSKSILGYIRMPYVLSYIKEQHNKEQKQYQERIKNNPNLKLPQLESYPDYQEALEEKECLTYKLGEALMRADRTWYKGGYVKFCFNDLPKLKRKHKGK
;
A
#
# COMPACT_ATOMS: atom_id res chain seq x y z
N MET A 1 46.19 -7.08 -21.62
CA MET A 1 44.94 -7.31 -22.39
C MET A 1 43.82 -6.60 -21.64
N PRO A 2 43.13 -5.61 -22.22
CA PRO A 2 41.98 -5.02 -21.55
C PRO A 2 40.85 -6.05 -21.58
N GLN A 3 40.37 -6.41 -20.40
CA GLN A 3 39.16 -7.20 -20.22
C GLN A 3 38.02 -6.50 -20.96
N HIS A 4 37.34 -7.23 -21.85
CA HIS A 4 36.05 -6.83 -22.37
C HIS A 4 35.10 -6.60 -21.18
N ILE A 5 34.93 -5.34 -20.79
CA ILE A 5 33.79 -4.92 -19.98
C ILE A 5 32.59 -5.15 -20.90
N LEU A 6 31.83 -6.22 -20.65
CA LEU A 6 30.48 -6.38 -21.18
C LEU A 6 29.77 -5.03 -21.02
N SER A 7 29.35 -4.41 -22.12
CA SER A 7 28.63 -3.15 -22.07
C SER A 7 27.26 -3.42 -21.45
N ASP A 8 27.17 -3.39 -20.12
CA ASP A 8 25.91 -3.55 -19.40
C ASP A 8 24.95 -2.48 -19.92
N LYS A 9 23.81 -2.89 -20.49
CA LYS A 9 22.76 -1.95 -20.87
C LYS A 9 22.31 -1.25 -19.57
N ARG A 10 22.67 0.02 -19.35
CA ARG A 10 22.29 0.75 -18.13
C ARG A 10 21.22 1.80 -18.36
N ILE A 11 20.28 1.90 -17.43
CA ILE A 11 19.25 2.95 -17.39
C ILE A 11 19.41 3.73 -16.08
N ALA A 12 19.39 5.06 -16.17
CA ALA A 12 19.19 5.92 -15.02
C ALA A 12 17.68 6.18 -14.83
N LEU A 13 17.11 5.76 -13.72
CA LEU A 13 15.73 6.07 -13.33
C LEU A 13 15.72 7.29 -12.43
N CYS A 14 15.37 8.44 -12.99
CA CYS A 14 15.34 9.74 -12.35
C CYS A 14 13.94 10.06 -11.81
N LEU A 15 13.78 9.94 -10.49
CA LEU A 15 12.59 10.35 -9.77
C LEU A 15 12.71 11.81 -9.33
N TYR A 16 11.69 12.59 -9.65
CA TYR A 16 11.63 14.01 -9.32
C TYR A 16 10.25 14.43 -8.83
N GLY A 17 10.21 15.58 -8.16
CA GLY A 17 9.00 16.18 -7.64
C GLY A 17 8.89 16.00 -6.13
N HIS A 18 7.66 15.87 -5.64
CA HIS A 18 7.40 15.63 -4.23
C HIS A 18 7.06 14.15 -4.02
N LEU A 19 7.23 13.66 -2.79
CA LEU A 19 6.90 12.29 -2.38
C LEU A 19 5.38 12.07 -2.20
N ARG A 20 4.55 12.71 -3.03
CA ARG A 20 3.10 12.50 -2.96
C ARG A 20 2.80 11.04 -3.26
N THR A 21 1.94 10.42 -2.45
CA THR A 21 1.39 9.07 -2.64
C THR A 21 2.41 7.95 -2.94
N TYR A 22 3.72 8.18 -2.72
CA TYR A 22 4.77 7.23 -3.09
C TYR A 22 4.62 5.88 -2.38
N GLN A 23 4.08 5.91 -1.15
CA GLN A 23 3.85 4.73 -0.34
C GLN A 23 2.89 3.74 -1.01
N GLU A 24 1.97 4.25 -1.84
CA GLU A 24 0.99 3.45 -2.59
C GLU A 24 1.52 3.02 -3.96
N THR A 25 2.30 3.88 -4.62
CA THR A 25 2.70 3.72 -6.03
C THR A 25 4.04 3.00 -6.22
N TYR A 26 4.95 3.03 -5.24
CA TYR A 26 6.33 2.60 -5.46
C TYR A 26 6.42 1.14 -5.94
N ARG A 27 5.65 0.21 -5.35
CA ARG A 27 5.67 -1.21 -5.77
C ARG A 27 5.33 -1.34 -7.23
N LYS A 28 4.32 -0.60 -7.69
CA LYS A 28 3.88 -0.60 -9.07
C LYS A 28 4.89 -0.01 -10.04
N LEU A 29 5.71 0.97 -9.63
CA LEU A 29 6.88 1.37 -10.41
C LEU A 29 7.88 0.22 -10.57
N PHE A 30 8.15 -0.54 -9.50
CA PHE A 30 9.04 -1.69 -9.58
C PHE A 30 8.47 -2.79 -10.48
N ASP A 31 7.26 -3.27 -10.20
CA ASP A 31 6.57 -4.33 -10.92
C ASP A 31 6.46 -4.03 -12.43
N ASN A 32 6.19 -2.77 -12.79
CA ASN A 32 5.80 -2.40 -14.16
C ASN A 32 6.83 -1.55 -14.91
N VAL A 33 7.91 -1.08 -14.30
CA VAL A 33 8.96 -0.31 -15.00
C VAL A 33 10.35 -0.86 -14.72
N VAL A 34 10.69 -1.11 -13.46
CA VAL A 34 12.04 -1.58 -13.10
C VAL A 34 12.24 -3.04 -13.52
N GLU A 35 11.43 -3.95 -13.00
CA GLU A 35 11.57 -5.39 -13.22
C GLU A 35 11.44 -5.80 -14.69
N PRO A 36 10.48 -5.28 -15.49
CA PRO A 36 10.36 -5.65 -16.89
C PRO A 36 11.60 -5.27 -17.72
N ASN A 37 12.24 -4.14 -17.43
CA ASN A 37 13.45 -3.73 -18.13
C ASN A 37 14.69 -4.47 -17.59
N GLN A 38 14.74 -4.84 -16.30
CA GLN A 38 15.76 -5.74 -15.78
C GLN A 38 15.71 -7.12 -16.44
N ASN A 39 14.50 -7.64 -16.66
CA ASN A 39 14.28 -8.89 -17.40
C ASN A 39 14.75 -8.81 -18.86
N ASP A 40 14.80 -7.61 -19.44
CA ASP A 40 15.37 -7.34 -20.78
C ASP A 40 16.91 -7.15 -20.77
N GLY A 41 17.53 -7.38 -19.61
CA GLY A 41 18.98 -7.32 -19.41
C GLY A 41 19.51 -5.93 -19.07
N TYR A 42 18.65 -5.00 -18.63
CA TYR A 42 19.11 -3.68 -18.18
C TYR A 42 19.49 -3.66 -16.70
N ALA A 43 20.66 -3.11 -16.38
CA ALA A 43 20.95 -2.64 -15.03
C ALA A 43 20.30 -1.26 -14.83
N ILE A 44 19.60 -1.07 -13.71
CA ILE A 44 18.83 0.15 -13.44
C ILE A 44 19.33 0.78 -12.15
N ASP A 45 19.83 2.01 -12.26
CA ASP A 45 20.28 2.83 -11.14
C ASP A 45 19.23 3.92 -10.86
N ILE A 46 18.80 4.04 -9.61
CA ILE A 46 17.71 4.94 -9.21
C ILE A 46 18.30 6.21 -8.58
N PHE A 47 17.84 7.37 -9.04
CA PHE A 47 18.25 8.69 -8.55
C PHE A 47 17.03 9.49 -8.12
N ILE A 48 17.06 10.06 -6.92
CA ILE A 48 15.91 10.76 -6.36
C ILE A 48 16.30 12.18 -6.01
N HIS A 49 15.63 13.15 -6.60
CA HIS A 49 15.53 14.48 -6.01
C HIS A 49 14.11 14.70 -5.50
N THR A 50 13.97 15.13 -4.25
CA THR A 50 12.69 15.55 -3.68
C THR A 50 12.83 16.77 -2.78
N TRP A 51 11.69 17.32 -2.38
CA TRP A 51 11.61 18.41 -1.41
C TRP A 51 11.43 17.87 0.00
N ASN A 52 11.80 18.67 1.00
CA ASN A 52 11.63 18.37 2.42
C ASN A 52 10.18 18.52 2.92
N GLU A 53 9.23 18.62 2.00
CA GLU A 53 7.78 18.65 2.25
C GLU A 53 7.07 17.66 1.33
N TRP A 54 5.99 17.05 1.83
CA TRP A 54 5.19 16.04 1.10
C TRP A 54 4.45 16.63 -0.09
N ASN A 55 3.98 17.88 0.03
CA ASN A 55 3.43 18.66 -1.08
C ASN A 55 3.54 20.15 -0.79
N SER A 56 4.01 20.95 -1.75
CA SER A 56 3.87 22.40 -1.69
C SER A 56 2.57 22.92 -2.29
N THR A 57 2.01 23.94 -1.67
CA THR A 57 0.93 24.78 -2.24
C THR A 57 1.48 26.04 -2.91
N LYS A 58 2.79 26.33 -2.78
CA LYS A 58 3.44 27.50 -3.40
C LYS A 58 3.21 27.45 -4.92
N GLY A 59 2.65 28.53 -5.47
CA GLY A 59 2.28 28.66 -6.88
C GLY A 59 1.15 27.73 -7.37
N ALA A 60 0.47 27.01 -6.47
CA ALA A 60 -0.73 26.26 -6.81
C ALA A 60 -1.96 27.17 -6.81
N ALA A 61 -2.89 26.93 -7.73
CA ALA A 61 -4.15 27.66 -7.82
C ALA A 61 -5.31 26.73 -8.20
N GLY A 62 -6.52 27.12 -7.82
CA GLY A 62 -7.75 26.40 -8.15
C GLY A 62 -7.78 24.98 -7.57
N PRO A 63 -8.28 23.98 -8.32
CA PRO A 63 -8.42 22.62 -7.83
C PRO A 63 -7.13 21.96 -7.34
N ARG A 64 -5.95 22.47 -7.72
CA ARG A 64 -4.65 21.89 -7.33
C ARG A 64 -4.42 21.90 -5.83
N LEU A 65 -5.02 22.86 -5.11
CA LEU A 65 -4.91 22.98 -3.66
C LEU A 65 -5.59 21.82 -2.91
N THR A 66 -6.54 21.13 -3.55
CA THR A 66 -7.31 20.05 -2.92
C THR A 66 -6.86 18.65 -3.33
N TRP A 67 -5.95 18.52 -4.29
CA TRP A 67 -5.54 17.20 -4.81
C TRP A 67 -4.71 16.37 -3.82
N TYR A 68 -4.00 17.05 -2.92
CA TYR A 68 -3.12 16.45 -1.92
C TYR A 68 -3.31 17.15 -0.57
N LYS A 69 -4.57 17.37 -0.18
CA LYS A 69 -4.94 18.23 0.94
C LYS A 69 -4.31 17.78 2.26
N SER A 70 -4.18 16.47 2.48
CA SER A 70 -3.56 15.92 3.70
C SER A 70 -2.04 16.07 3.74
N PHE A 71 -1.41 16.23 2.57
CA PHE A 71 0.03 16.36 2.41
C PHE A 71 0.54 17.81 2.28
N ASN A 72 -0.36 18.78 2.05
CA ASN A 72 -0.01 20.19 1.88
C ASN A 72 0.86 20.71 3.04
N GLU A 73 2.04 21.24 2.72
CA GLU A 73 3.01 21.87 3.63
C GLU A 73 3.49 20.97 4.77
N LYS A 74 3.18 19.67 4.70
CA LYS A 74 3.61 18.69 5.70
C LYS A 74 5.09 18.39 5.49
N PRO A 75 5.96 18.58 6.51
CA PRO A 75 7.37 18.25 6.39
C PRO A 75 7.57 16.74 6.25
N VAL A 76 8.59 16.34 5.48
CA VAL A 76 9.06 14.96 5.39
C VAL A 76 9.84 14.64 6.67
N SER A 77 9.37 13.66 7.43
CA SER A 77 10.02 13.25 8.68
C SER A 77 11.25 12.37 8.43
N HIS A 78 12.10 12.22 9.44
CA HIS A 78 13.24 11.30 9.33
C HIS A 78 12.80 9.85 9.05
N GLN A 79 11.67 9.41 9.63
CA GLN A 79 11.14 8.07 9.38
C GLN A 79 10.69 7.90 7.92
N ASP A 80 10.07 8.93 7.34
CA ASP A 80 9.67 8.93 5.92
C ASP A 80 10.90 8.81 5.01
N MET A 81 12.01 9.45 5.37
CA MET A 81 13.28 9.35 4.63
C MET A 81 13.88 7.95 4.71
N VAL A 82 13.89 7.34 5.89
CA VAL A 82 14.38 5.96 6.07
C VAL A 82 13.54 4.99 5.24
N GLU A 83 12.21 5.13 5.27
CA GLU A 83 11.30 4.32 4.46
C GLU A 83 11.52 4.52 2.95
N LEU A 84 11.71 5.77 2.50
CA LEU A 84 12.02 6.08 1.11
C LEU A 84 13.30 5.37 0.63
N LEU A 85 14.38 5.48 1.42
CA LEU A 85 15.67 4.88 1.08
C LEU A 85 15.61 3.35 1.08
N ASP A 86 14.89 2.74 2.02
CA ASP A 86 14.68 1.29 2.06
C ASP A 86 13.87 0.78 0.86
N LYS A 87 12.79 1.49 0.50
CA LYS A 87 11.89 1.10 -0.59
C LYS A 87 12.53 1.25 -1.97
N TYR A 88 13.16 2.39 -2.24
CA TYR A 88 13.70 2.68 -3.57
C TYR A 88 15.16 2.25 -3.74
N LYS A 89 15.91 2.11 -2.63
CA LYS A 89 17.35 1.81 -2.65
C LYS A 89 18.12 2.66 -3.68
N PRO A 90 17.96 4.00 -3.65
CA PRO A 90 18.57 4.85 -4.65
C PRO A 90 20.09 4.82 -4.56
N VAL A 91 20.75 4.98 -5.70
CA VAL A 91 22.19 5.16 -5.80
C VAL A 91 22.61 6.51 -5.21
N ASP A 92 21.79 7.54 -5.43
CA ASP A 92 21.97 8.85 -4.80
C ASP A 92 20.61 9.53 -4.57
N CYS A 93 20.49 10.27 -3.48
CA CYS A 93 19.25 10.94 -3.07
C CYS A 93 19.55 12.33 -2.51
N LEU A 94 18.86 13.34 -3.05
CA LEU A 94 18.96 14.73 -2.62
C LEU A 94 17.59 15.24 -2.15
N ILE A 95 17.55 15.76 -0.93
CA ILE A 95 16.36 16.34 -0.31
C ILE A 95 16.66 17.81 0.01
N GLU A 96 15.91 18.73 -0.60
CA GLU A 96 16.13 20.18 -0.46
C GLU A 96 14.88 20.91 0.01
N HIS A 97 15.04 22.12 0.54
CA HIS A 97 13.91 23.00 0.80
C HIS A 97 13.47 23.73 -0.47
N MET A 98 12.15 23.86 -0.69
CA MET A 98 11.63 24.53 -1.88
C MET A 98 11.33 26.01 -1.60
N GLU A 99 12.18 26.90 -2.12
CA GLU A 99 11.99 28.36 -2.00
C GLU A 99 11.16 28.98 -3.13
N VAL A 100 10.99 28.27 -4.25
CA VAL A 100 10.33 28.78 -5.46
C VAL A 100 8.84 28.41 -5.54
N ASN A 101 8.06 29.17 -6.33
CA ASN A 101 6.64 28.91 -6.58
C ASN A 101 6.35 27.67 -7.44
N ASN A 102 7.37 27.04 -8.05
CA ASN A 102 7.21 25.78 -8.79
C ASN A 102 8.57 25.08 -8.95
N GLY A 103 8.85 24.09 -8.10
CA GLY A 103 10.12 23.35 -8.12
C GLY A 103 10.25 22.30 -9.23
N LYS A 104 9.26 22.10 -10.11
CA LYS A 104 9.26 20.96 -11.04
C LYS A 104 10.55 20.84 -11.87
N TYR A 105 10.91 21.92 -12.57
CA TYR A 105 12.07 21.91 -13.46
C TYR A 105 13.39 21.79 -12.68
N ILE A 106 13.46 22.38 -11.49
CA ILE A 106 14.63 22.28 -10.61
C ILE A 106 14.81 20.83 -10.20
N SER A 107 13.76 20.20 -9.67
CA SER A 107 13.83 18.81 -9.21
C SER A 107 14.16 17.84 -10.34
N LEU A 108 13.58 18.05 -11.51
CA LEU A 108 13.87 17.26 -12.72
C LEU A 108 15.35 17.38 -13.10
N GLN A 109 15.88 18.61 -13.15
CA GLN A 109 17.29 18.86 -13.47
C GLN A 109 18.24 18.26 -12.42
N LYS A 110 17.92 18.42 -11.13
CA LYS A 110 18.70 17.86 -10.03
C LYS A 110 18.77 16.33 -10.08
N SER A 111 17.66 15.65 -10.38
CA SER A 111 17.65 14.19 -10.54
C SER A 111 18.59 13.71 -11.65
N LEU A 112 18.68 14.45 -12.76
CA LEU A 112 19.64 14.19 -13.84
C LEU A 112 21.08 14.50 -13.42
N GLU A 113 21.32 15.57 -12.66
CA GLU A 113 22.64 15.92 -12.13
C GLU A 113 23.20 14.80 -11.24
N LEU A 114 22.36 14.19 -10.40
CA LEU A 114 22.74 13.01 -9.60
C LEU A 114 23.19 11.85 -10.50
N ALA A 115 22.38 11.51 -11.52
CA ALA A 115 22.69 10.44 -12.46
C ALA A 115 24.00 10.68 -13.23
N THR A 116 24.17 11.89 -13.78
CA THR A 116 25.36 12.27 -14.56
C THR A 116 26.62 12.37 -13.71
N LYS A 117 26.52 12.86 -12.47
CA LYS A 117 27.62 12.86 -11.49
C LYS A 117 28.05 11.43 -11.16
N HIS A 118 27.09 10.55 -10.89
CA HIS A 118 27.38 9.14 -10.63
C HIS A 118 28.05 8.47 -11.85
N ALA A 119 27.50 8.69 -13.05
CA ALA A 119 28.06 8.17 -14.30
C ALA A 119 29.53 8.56 -14.48
N LYS A 120 29.85 9.85 -14.25
CA LYS A 120 31.21 10.37 -14.31
C LYS A 120 32.13 9.74 -13.26
N ASN A 121 31.66 9.62 -12.02
CA ASN A 121 32.46 9.09 -10.91
C ASN A 121 32.80 7.61 -11.08
N MET A 122 31.80 6.82 -11.50
CA MET A 122 31.96 5.38 -11.71
C MET A 122 32.51 5.03 -13.10
N LYS A 123 32.70 6.03 -13.97
CA LYS A 123 33.12 5.86 -15.38
C LYS A 123 32.20 4.88 -16.13
N ILE A 124 30.89 5.02 -15.91
CA ILE A 124 29.85 4.27 -16.60
C ILE A 124 29.09 5.17 -17.57
N GLU A 125 28.40 4.58 -18.53
CA GLU A 125 27.54 5.28 -19.47
C GLU A 125 26.10 4.77 -19.34
N TYR A 126 25.15 5.68 -19.16
CA TYR A 126 23.72 5.37 -19.22
C TYR A 126 23.26 5.44 -20.67
N ARG A 127 22.62 4.36 -21.13
CA ARG A 127 22.04 4.30 -22.48
C ARG A 127 20.76 5.13 -22.57
N TYR A 128 19.99 5.15 -21.50
CA TYR A 128 18.74 5.89 -21.39
C TYR A 128 18.53 6.45 -20.00
N PHE A 129 17.76 7.54 -19.94
CA PHE A 129 17.30 8.20 -18.72
C PHE A 129 15.78 8.13 -18.69
N ILE A 130 15.20 7.43 -17.73
CA ILE A 130 13.75 7.43 -17.49
C ILE A 130 13.45 8.52 -16.48
N PHE A 131 12.55 9.44 -16.82
CA PHE A 131 12.07 10.49 -15.91
C PHE A 131 10.63 10.20 -15.52
N THR A 132 10.37 10.15 -14.21
CA THR A 132 9.00 10.06 -13.69
C THR A 132 8.90 10.61 -12.28
N ARG A 133 7.70 10.57 -11.70
CA ARG A 133 7.39 11.13 -10.39
C ARG A 133 7.00 10.04 -9.41
N PRO A 134 7.22 10.23 -8.10
CA PRO A 134 6.77 9.30 -7.07
C PRO A 134 5.26 9.05 -7.08
N ASP A 135 4.44 10.01 -7.51
CA ASP A 135 2.97 9.89 -7.52
C ASP A 135 2.37 9.28 -8.80
N ILE A 136 3.15 8.53 -9.58
CA ILE A 136 2.64 7.82 -10.75
C ILE A 136 2.36 6.35 -10.42
N MET A 137 1.11 5.93 -10.61
CA MET A 137 0.68 4.55 -10.49
C MET A 137 0.81 3.85 -11.85
N PHE A 138 1.87 3.06 -12.04
CA PHE A 138 2.08 2.25 -13.25
C PHE A 138 1.30 0.94 -13.15
N VAL A 139 0.31 0.71 -14.01
CA VAL A 139 -0.54 -0.48 -13.92
C VAL A 139 -0.20 -1.56 -14.95
N ASN A 140 0.41 -1.16 -16.08
CA ASN A 140 0.86 -2.08 -17.13
C ASN A 140 2.38 -1.97 -17.33
N PRO A 141 3.06 -3.04 -17.76
CA PRO A 141 4.50 -3.04 -17.91
C PRO A 141 4.96 -2.13 -19.06
N PHE A 142 5.97 -1.30 -18.78
CA PHE A 142 6.78 -0.59 -19.76
C PHE A 142 8.04 -1.39 -20.08
N ARG A 143 8.24 -1.73 -21.35
CA ARG A 143 9.48 -2.36 -21.84
C ARG A 143 10.10 -1.49 -22.92
N LEU A 144 11.28 -0.95 -22.66
CA LEU A 144 11.98 -0.08 -23.61
C LEU A 144 12.33 -0.84 -24.89
N ASP A 145 12.83 -2.08 -24.76
CA ASP A 145 13.24 -2.90 -25.90
C ASP A 145 12.08 -3.24 -26.84
N TYR A 146 10.82 -3.22 -26.38
CA TYR A 146 9.65 -3.32 -27.26
C TYR A 146 9.64 -2.20 -28.33
N PHE A 147 9.80 -0.95 -27.91
CA PHE A 147 9.80 0.20 -28.83
C PHE A 147 11.08 0.22 -29.67
N LEU A 148 12.24 -0.07 -29.08
CA LEU A 148 13.51 -0.10 -29.81
C LEU A 148 13.56 -1.19 -30.88
N ASN A 149 12.97 -2.35 -30.61
CA ASN A 149 12.90 -3.43 -31.60
C ASN A 149 11.92 -3.11 -32.71
N PHE A 150 10.83 -2.40 -32.42
CA PHE A 150 9.89 -1.94 -33.46
C PHE A 150 10.58 -1.03 -34.48
N TYR A 151 11.49 -0.15 -34.06
CA TYR A 151 12.33 0.65 -34.97
C TYR A 151 13.32 -0.17 -35.81
N LYS A 152 13.61 -1.42 -35.43
CA LYS A 152 14.50 -2.32 -36.19
C LYS A 152 13.72 -3.23 -37.13
N THR A 153 12.50 -3.63 -36.75
CA THR A 153 11.74 -4.67 -37.45
C THR A 153 10.64 -4.12 -38.35
N ASP A 154 10.09 -2.94 -38.06
CA ASP A 154 9.11 -2.29 -38.92
C ASP A 154 9.76 -1.73 -40.19
N ASN A 155 9.14 -1.94 -41.35
CA ASN A 155 9.71 -1.54 -42.64
C ASN A 155 9.95 -0.03 -42.72
N VAL A 156 8.97 0.79 -42.29
CA VAL A 156 9.04 2.25 -42.42
C VAL A 156 10.00 2.83 -41.40
N LEU A 157 9.92 2.38 -40.14
CA LEU A 157 10.76 2.93 -39.07
C LEU A 157 12.21 2.47 -39.18
N ASN A 158 12.46 1.28 -39.71
CA ASN A 158 13.82 0.81 -39.98
C ASN A 158 14.48 1.68 -41.06
N ASP A 159 13.74 2.13 -42.08
CA ASP A 159 14.27 3.06 -43.09
C ASP A 159 14.52 4.45 -42.51
N LEU A 160 13.59 4.99 -41.72
CA LEU A 160 13.74 6.30 -41.09
C LEU A 160 14.89 6.36 -40.07
N LYS A 161 15.22 5.21 -39.45
CA LYS A 161 16.14 5.06 -38.32
C LYS A 161 15.74 5.88 -37.10
N LEU A 162 15.95 5.31 -35.91
CA LEU A 162 15.78 6.05 -34.67
C LEU A 162 16.93 7.06 -34.51
N PRO A 163 16.64 8.37 -34.35
CA PRO A 163 17.70 9.36 -34.15
C PRO A 163 18.55 9.07 -32.92
N LYS A 164 19.82 9.47 -32.94
CA LYS A 164 20.73 9.29 -31.79
C LYS A 164 20.18 9.96 -30.53
N GLU A 165 19.71 11.21 -30.68
CA GLU A 165 19.06 11.97 -29.62
C GLU A 165 17.55 11.98 -29.86
N HIS A 166 16.83 11.23 -29.02
CA HIS A 166 15.39 11.14 -29.04
C HIS A 166 14.85 11.00 -27.63
N MET A 167 13.56 11.26 -27.49
CA MET A 167 12.85 11.10 -26.23
C MET A 167 11.48 10.50 -26.47
N PHE A 168 11.22 9.35 -25.85
CA PHE A 168 9.90 8.74 -25.82
C PHE A 168 9.04 9.35 -24.72
N PHE A 169 7.75 9.54 -25.00
CA PHE A 169 6.81 10.10 -24.04
C PHE A 169 5.58 9.21 -23.87
N GLY A 170 5.24 8.94 -22.61
CA GLY A 170 3.91 8.48 -22.29
C GLY A 170 2.95 9.66 -22.29
N SER A 171 1.91 9.62 -23.11
CA SER A 171 0.98 10.75 -23.22
C SER A 171 -0.45 10.31 -23.56
N ASN A 172 -1.40 11.19 -23.30
CA ASN A 172 -2.75 11.11 -23.81
C ASN A 172 -3.02 12.31 -24.73
N ILE A 173 -2.64 12.14 -26.01
CA ILE A 173 -2.50 13.20 -27.02
C ILE A 173 -3.77 14.05 -27.18
N PHE A 174 -4.96 13.47 -27.03
CA PHE A 174 -6.24 14.17 -27.22
C PHE A 174 -6.99 14.51 -25.93
N ARG A 175 -6.36 14.34 -24.76
CA ARG A 175 -7.06 14.54 -23.48
C ARG A 175 -7.37 16.00 -23.19
N ARG A 176 -6.39 16.88 -23.40
CA ARG A 176 -6.50 18.31 -23.01
C ARG A 176 -6.77 19.21 -24.20
N MET A 177 -6.44 18.75 -25.39
CA MET A 177 -6.53 19.52 -26.62
C MET A 177 -7.08 18.63 -27.73
N PRO A 178 -7.94 19.15 -28.62
CA PRO A 178 -8.37 18.42 -29.81
C PRO A 178 -7.31 18.39 -30.92
N ILE A 179 -6.09 18.91 -30.64
CA ILE A 179 -5.01 19.08 -31.62
C ILE A 179 -3.77 18.33 -31.12
N ALA A 180 -3.21 17.49 -31.98
CA ALA A 180 -1.91 16.83 -31.80
C ALA A 180 -0.82 17.65 -32.51
N ASP A 181 -0.35 18.73 -31.89
CA ASP A 181 0.77 19.51 -32.44
C ASP A 181 2.10 18.85 -32.04
N PRO A 182 2.93 18.39 -32.99
CA PRO A 182 4.18 17.69 -32.67
C PRO A 182 5.21 18.58 -31.95
N ARG A 183 5.02 19.91 -31.92
CA ARG A 183 5.87 20.84 -31.17
C ARG A 183 5.49 20.92 -29.70
N TYR A 184 4.33 20.38 -29.31
CA TYR A 184 3.80 20.41 -27.96
C TYR A 184 3.45 19.00 -27.50
N ILE A 185 4.23 18.46 -26.57
CA ILE A 185 3.92 17.16 -25.97
C ILE A 185 3.21 17.38 -24.64
N ASN A 186 1.92 17.04 -24.60
CA ASN A 186 1.16 17.03 -23.36
C ASN A 186 1.70 15.95 -22.43
N GLU A 187 1.64 16.20 -21.11
CA GLU A 187 2.01 15.24 -20.06
C GLU A 187 3.47 14.74 -20.10
N TYR A 188 4.35 15.46 -20.82
CA TYR A 188 5.78 15.21 -20.90
C TYR A 188 6.48 15.09 -19.52
N ASP A 189 5.87 15.68 -18.49
CA ASP A 189 6.35 15.72 -17.13
C ASP A 189 5.75 14.64 -16.20
N LEU A 190 5.14 13.59 -16.76
CA LEU A 190 4.69 12.42 -16.00
C LEU A 190 5.58 11.20 -16.25
N PHE A 191 5.88 10.90 -17.51
CA PHE A 191 6.73 9.78 -17.90
C PHE A 191 7.42 10.05 -19.24
N SER A 192 8.75 10.03 -19.24
CA SER A 192 9.55 10.11 -20.47
C SER A 192 10.81 9.26 -20.39
N VAL A 193 11.34 8.88 -21.56
CA VAL A 193 12.58 8.12 -21.69
C VAL A 193 13.48 8.80 -22.70
N SER A 194 14.62 9.31 -22.25
CA SER A 194 15.57 10.07 -23.07
C SER A 194 16.79 9.25 -23.42
N SER A 195 17.24 9.28 -24.68
CA SER A 195 18.51 8.66 -25.10
C SER A 195 19.74 9.50 -24.79
N ALA A 196 19.54 10.73 -24.29
CA ALA A 196 20.60 11.66 -23.93
C ALA A 196 20.33 12.26 -22.53
N PRO A 197 21.37 12.77 -21.83
CA PRO A 197 21.23 13.43 -20.53
C PRO A 197 20.57 14.81 -20.70
N ILE A 198 19.32 14.83 -21.13
CA ILE A 198 18.52 16.01 -21.43
C ILE A 198 17.17 15.83 -20.74
N THR A 199 16.72 16.86 -20.04
CA THR A 199 15.43 16.84 -19.35
C THR A 199 14.26 17.10 -20.32
N PRO A 200 13.10 16.46 -20.11
CA PRO A 200 11.91 16.68 -20.93
C PRO A 200 11.38 18.13 -20.76
N LYS A 201 10.98 18.76 -21.87
CA LYS A 201 10.45 20.14 -21.92
C LYS A 201 9.10 20.19 -22.66
N VAL A 202 8.36 21.28 -22.51
CA VAL A 202 7.05 21.46 -23.19
C VAL A 202 7.21 21.51 -24.71
N SER A 203 8.13 22.37 -25.15
CA SER A 203 8.39 22.65 -26.56
C SER A 203 9.74 22.11 -26.95
N ASN A 204 9.78 21.44 -28.09
CA ASN A 204 11.02 20.94 -28.64
C ASN A 204 11.87 22.10 -29.18
N GLY A 205 13.14 22.16 -28.79
CA GLY A 205 14.17 22.85 -29.59
C GLY A 205 14.66 21.88 -30.67
N ASN A 206 15.14 22.36 -31.82
CA ASN A 206 15.43 21.50 -32.99
C ASN A 206 16.45 20.33 -32.80
N SER A 207 16.98 20.08 -31.59
CA SER A 207 18.06 19.11 -31.36
C SER A 207 17.63 17.70 -30.95
N VAL A 208 16.45 17.48 -30.35
CA VAL A 208 16.02 16.14 -29.85
C VAL A 208 14.69 15.74 -30.46
N LEU A 209 14.53 14.55 -31.04
CA LEU A 209 13.23 14.13 -31.57
C LEU A 209 12.29 13.67 -30.44
N TYR A 210 11.12 14.30 -30.33
CA TYR A 210 10.11 13.92 -29.36
C TYR A 210 9.12 12.94 -29.98
N ILE A 211 8.97 11.77 -29.36
CA ILE A 211 8.24 10.63 -29.92
C ILE A 211 7.18 10.15 -28.90
N PRO A 212 5.90 10.49 -29.07
CA PRO A 212 4.86 9.89 -28.23
C PRO A 212 4.75 8.39 -28.54
N ILE A 213 4.68 7.58 -27.50
CA ILE A 213 4.59 6.12 -27.62
C ILE A 213 3.25 5.59 -27.12
N ASN A 214 2.91 4.36 -27.49
CA ASN A 214 1.69 3.67 -27.01
C ASN A 214 1.82 3.20 -25.55
N TYR A 215 2.06 4.16 -24.67
CA TYR A 215 2.12 4.01 -23.22
C TYR A 215 1.38 5.20 -22.62
N LYS A 216 0.09 5.03 -22.33
CA LYS A 216 -0.85 6.14 -22.23
C LYS A 216 -1.27 6.43 -20.78
N LEU A 217 -1.38 7.71 -20.46
CA LEU A 217 -2.01 8.16 -19.22
C LEU A 217 -3.50 7.75 -19.20
N HIS A 218 -3.91 7.14 -18.09
CA HIS A 218 -5.22 6.50 -17.85
C HIS A 218 -5.45 5.16 -18.53
N THR A 219 -4.39 4.54 -19.03
CA THR A 219 -4.45 3.17 -19.54
C THR A 219 -3.30 2.36 -18.94
N ASP A 220 -2.09 2.90 -19.05
CA ASP A 220 -0.86 2.24 -18.63
C ASP A 220 -0.30 2.76 -17.32
N PHE A 221 -0.51 4.04 -17.08
CA PHE A 221 -0.17 4.67 -15.83
C PHE A 221 -1.18 5.77 -15.50
N PHE A 222 -1.27 6.12 -14.23
CA PHE A 222 -2.22 7.08 -13.71
C PHE A 222 -1.50 8.08 -12.82
N LEU A 223 -1.90 9.35 -12.88
CA LEU A 223 -1.52 10.31 -11.86
C LEU A 223 -2.30 9.98 -10.58
N TRP A 224 -1.61 9.46 -9.57
CA TRP A 224 -2.21 8.97 -8.34
C TRP A 224 -2.35 10.10 -7.31
N ARG A 225 -3.56 10.29 -6.80
CA ARG A 225 -3.91 11.34 -5.85
C ARG A 225 -4.46 10.72 -4.58
N GLU A 226 -4.53 11.49 -3.51
CA GLU A 226 -5.09 11.04 -2.22
C GLU A 226 -6.51 10.46 -2.35
N THR A 227 -7.29 10.91 -3.33
CA THR A 227 -8.66 10.48 -3.56
C THR A 227 -8.79 9.26 -4.47
N CYS A 228 -7.69 8.79 -5.07
CA CYS A 228 -7.69 7.61 -5.91
C CYS A 228 -7.91 6.35 -5.07
N LYS A 229 -8.61 5.37 -5.63
CA LYS A 229 -8.85 4.06 -5.02
C LYS A 229 -8.47 2.97 -6.02
N ILE A 230 -7.78 1.94 -5.55
CA ILE A 230 -7.32 0.81 -6.38
C ILE A 230 -8.50 0.12 -7.07
N GLU A 231 -9.65 0.01 -6.41
CA GLU A 231 -10.90 -0.55 -6.97
C GLU A 231 -11.32 0.07 -8.32
N ASN A 232 -10.92 1.33 -8.58
CA ASN A 232 -11.24 2.03 -9.82
C ASN A 232 -10.30 1.68 -10.99
N LEU A 233 -9.23 0.90 -10.75
CA LEU A 233 -8.26 0.49 -11.78
C LEU A 233 -8.63 -0.85 -12.44
N GLU A 234 -9.24 -1.77 -11.68
CA GLU A 234 -9.53 -3.17 -12.08
C GLU A 234 -10.19 -3.32 -13.48
N PRO A 235 -11.19 -2.51 -13.88
CA PRO A 235 -11.88 -2.71 -15.16
C PRO A 235 -11.03 -2.46 -16.42
N LEU A 236 -9.93 -1.69 -16.31
CA LEU A 236 -9.10 -1.28 -17.46
C LEU A 236 -7.85 -2.16 -17.63
N VAL A 237 -7.37 -2.79 -16.56
CA VAL A 237 -6.15 -3.62 -16.55
C VAL A 237 -6.39 -4.96 -17.25
N GLU A 238 -7.56 -5.59 -17.07
CA GLU A 238 -7.92 -6.86 -17.72
C GLU A 238 -7.89 -6.79 -19.25
N GLN A 239 -8.34 -5.68 -19.84
CA GLN A 239 -8.37 -5.53 -21.31
C GLN A 239 -6.96 -5.55 -21.92
N LYS A 240 -5.94 -4.95 -21.28
CA LYS A 240 -4.59 -4.87 -21.87
C LYS A 240 -3.75 -6.12 -21.65
N ILE A 241 -3.92 -6.82 -20.52
CA ILE A 241 -3.29 -8.13 -20.27
C ILE A 241 -3.73 -9.16 -21.31
N SER A 242 -5.03 -9.14 -21.69
CA SER A 242 -5.55 -10.01 -22.75
C SER A 242 -4.91 -9.74 -24.12
N LEU A 243 -4.65 -8.47 -24.45
CA LEU A 243 -4.00 -8.06 -25.69
C LEU A 243 -2.51 -8.40 -25.73
N GLN A 244 -1.79 -8.23 -24.62
CA GLN A 244 -0.36 -8.55 -24.53
C GLN A 244 -0.11 -10.06 -24.60
N LYS A 245 -0.96 -10.88 -23.98
CA LYS A 245 -0.91 -12.34 -24.13
C LYS A 245 -1.05 -12.75 -25.60
N ASN A 246 -1.99 -12.15 -26.33
CA ASN A 246 -2.21 -12.45 -27.75
C ASN A 246 -1.02 -12.09 -28.66
N ILE A 247 -0.27 -11.03 -28.35
CA ILE A 247 0.95 -10.64 -29.10
C ILE A 247 2.11 -11.61 -28.80
N GLN A 248 2.19 -12.12 -27.57
CA GLN A 248 3.21 -13.10 -27.17
C GLN A 248 2.97 -14.47 -27.82
N THR A 249 1.70 -14.89 -27.95
CA THR A 249 1.34 -16.14 -28.66
C THR A 249 1.59 -16.06 -30.19
N GLN A 250 1.62 -14.87 -30.78
CA GLN A 250 1.89 -14.70 -32.21
C GLN A 250 3.39 -14.65 -32.55
N ASN A 251 4.24 -14.19 -31.63
CA ASN A 251 5.69 -14.10 -31.84
C ASN A 251 6.45 -15.38 -31.48
N GLU A 252 5.87 -16.26 -30.66
CA GLU A 252 6.48 -17.56 -30.30
C GLU A 252 6.30 -18.64 -31.41
N GLY A 253 5.50 -18.37 -32.45
CA GLY A 253 5.24 -19.30 -33.55
C GLY A 253 6.31 -19.36 -34.66
N LYS A 254 7.32 -18.48 -34.66
CA LYS A 254 8.35 -18.42 -35.71
C LYS A 254 9.75 -18.09 -35.16
N GLN A 255 10.42 -19.11 -34.62
CA GLN A 255 11.87 -19.31 -34.39
C GLN A 255 12.00 -20.03 -33.04
N ILE A 256 12.22 -21.34 -32.98
CA ILE A 256 13.52 -22.04 -33.05
C ILE A 256 13.14 -23.53 -32.97
N GLY A 257 13.46 -24.40 -33.93
CA GLY A 257 14.83 -24.84 -34.22
C GLY A 257 15.27 -25.84 -33.16
N LYS A 258 15.17 -27.14 -33.44
CA LYS A 258 15.70 -28.20 -32.56
C LYS A 258 17.14 -27.90 -32.21
N ASP A 259 17.43 -27.62 -30.95
CA ASP A 259 18.71 -27.96 -30.34
C ASP A 259 18.50 -28.35 -28.88
N LYS A 260 19.23 -29.38 -28.47
CA LYS A 260 19.10 -30.13 -27.21
C LYS A 260 19.19 -29.20 -25.99
N ILE A 261 18.07 -28.77 -25.44
CA ILE A 261 18.01 -28.28 -24.06
C ILE A 261 18.08 -29.50 -23.15
N ASP A 262 19.10 -29.50 -22.28
CA ASP A 262 19.39 -30.57 -21.32
C ASP A 262 18.14 -30.92 -20.51
N ASN A 263 17.65 -32.16 -20.69
CA ASN A 263 16.39 -32.68 -20.13
C ASN A 263 16.32 -32.53 -18.59
N ARG A 264 17.47 -32.40 -17.92
CA ARG A 264 17.56 -32.17 -16.47
C ARG A 264 17.17 -30.76 -16.04
N GLN A 265 17.49 -29.72 -16.83
CA GLN A 265 17.12 -28.33 -16.48
C GLN A 265 15.62 -28.10 -16.66
N MET A 266 15.03 -28.71 -17.68
CA MET A 266 13.57 -28.72 -17.87
C MET A 266 12.85 -29.43 -16.72
N GLN A 267 13.37 -30.57 -16.26
CA GLN A 267 12.83 -31.29 -15.11
C GLN A 267 12.98 -30.52 -13.79
N SER A 268 14.12 -29.86 -13.56
CA SER A 268 14.33 -29.07 -12.35
C SER A 268 13.42 -27.83 -12.31
N LEU A 269 13.21 -27.16 -13.46
CA LEU A 269 12.26 -26.06 -13.59
C LEU A 269 10.82 -26.52 -13.35
N GLN A 270 10.43 -27.69 -13.85
CA GLN A 270 9.10 -28.25 -13.62
C GLN A 270 8.86 -28.58 -12.14
N ILE A 271 9.85 -29.15 -11.46
CA ILE A 271 9.80 -29.42 -10.02
C ILE A 271 9.71 -28.11 -9.22
N ALA A 272 10.48 -27.09 -9.60
CA ALA A 272 10.41 -25.78 -8.96
C ALA A 272 9.03 -25.13 -9.15
N LEU A 273 8.44 -25.25 -10.35
CA LEU A 273 7.10 -24.75 -10.64
C LEU A 273 6.03 -25.45 -9.78
N ASP A 274 6.10 -26.77 -9.65
CA ASP A 274 5.13 -27.54 -8.85
C ASP A 274 5.29 -27.25 -7.35
N PHE A 275 6.52 -27.03 -6.87
CA PHE A 275 6.76 -26.57 -5.51
C PHE A 275 6.16 -25.18 -5.27
N MET A 276 6.36 -24.23 -6.19
CA MET A 276 5.78 -22.88 -6.09
C MET A 276 4.25 -22.91 -6.11
N LYS A 277 3.63 -23.75 -6.97
CA LYS A 277 2.17 -23.93 -6.99
C LYS A 277 1.64 -24.44 -5.65
N LYS A 278 2.32 -25.43 -5.06
CA LYS A 278 1.93 -25.99 -3.76
C LYS A 278 2.08 -24.98 -2.62
N GLN A 279 3.11 -24.13 -2.67
CA GLN A 279 3.28 -23.01 -1.75
C GLN A 279 2.14 -21.98 -1.89
N LEU A 280 1.79 -21.63 -3.14
CA LEU A 280 0.69 -20.71 -3.41
C LEU A 280 -0.66 -21.26 -2.92
N GLU A 281 -0.91 -22.55 -3.12
CA GLU A 281 -2.13 -23.20 -2.63
C GLU A 281 -2.23 -23.18 -1.10
N LEU A 282 -1.10 -23.39 -0.41
CA LEU A 282 -1.04 -23.29 1.05
C LEU A 282 -1.28 -21.84 1.54
N GLN A 283 -0.72 -20.86 0.85
CA GLN A 283 -0.95 -19.45 1.15
C GLN A 283 -2.42 -19.05 0.97
N ASN A 284 -3.05 -19.48 -0.13
CA ASN A 284 -4.47 -19.23 -0.37
C ASN A 284 -5.34 -19.83 0.72
N LYS A 285 -5.08 -21.09 1.12
CA LYS A 285 -5.81 -21.74 2.21
C LYS A 285 -5.64 -21.02 3.55
N THR A 286 -4.45 -20.48 3.82
CA THR A 286 -4.19 -19.68 5.03
C THR A 286 -4.98 -18.37 5.00
N MET A 287 -5.01 -17.70 3.84
CA MET A 287 -5.74 -16.45 3.66
C MET A 287 -7.27 -16.65 3.78
N GLU A 288 -7.80 -17.75 3.23
CA GLU A 288 -9.22 -18.11 3.40
C GLU A 288 -9.62 -18.30 4.87
N LEU A 289 -8.74 -18.91 5.68
CA LEU A 289 -8.98 -19.07 7.11
C LEU A 289 -8.98 -17.72 7.83
N GLN A 290 -8.03 -16.83 7.51
CA GLN A 290 -7.96 -15.48 8.06
C GLN A 290 -9.18 -14.63 7.68
N ILE A 291 -9.68 -14.75 6.44
CA ILE A 291 -10.88 -14.06 5.99
C ILE A 291 -12.10 -14.55 6.78
N LYS A 292 -12.29 -15.87 6.93
CA LYS A 292 -13.38 -16.44 7.74
C LYS A 292 -13.31 -15.98 9.20
N GLU A 293 -12.11 -15.91 9.75
CA GLU A 293 -11.88 -15.40 11.11
C GLU A 293 -12.28 -13.93 11.22
N PHE A 294 -11.86 -13.09 10.26
CA PHE A 294 -12.19 -11.66 10.22
C PHE A 294 -13.69 -11.41 10.02
N GLU A 295 -14.35 -12.15 9.12
CA GLU A 295 -15.80 -12.10 8.93
C GLU A 295 -16.55 -12.46 10.20
N SER A 296 -16.07 -13.47 10.95
CA SER A 296 -16.68 -13.85 12.23
C SER A 296 -16.59 -12.75 13.27
N VAL A 297 -15.45 -12.03 13.33
CA VAL A 297 -15.24 -10.89 14.23
C VAL A 297 -16.11 -9.70 13.84
N LEU A 298 -16.23 -9.41 12.55
CA LEU A 298 -17.10 -8.33 12.04
C LEU A 298 -18.59 -8.60 12.33
N HIS A 299 -19.03 -9.85 12.16
CA HIS A 299 -20.44 -10.19 12.26
C HIS A 299 -20.91 -10.40 13.71
N TYR A 300 -20.09 -11.04 14.55
CA TYR A 300 -20.49 -11.44 15.91
C TYR A 300 -19.70 -10.75 17.04
N GLY A 301 -18.71 -9.92 16.70
CA GLY A 301 -17.78 -9.32 17.66
C GLY A 301 -16.78 -10.34 18.23
N THR A 302 -16.13 -9.99 19.34
CA THR A 302 -15.10 -10.82 19.99
C THR A 302 -15.61 -11.48 21.28
N ALA A 303 -15.02 -12.59 21.71
CA ALA A 303 -15.30 -13.22 23.00
C ALA A 303 -15.01 -12.26 24.15
N LYS A 304 -13.94 -11.47 24.06
CA LYS A 304 -13.60 -10.41 25.01
C LYS A 304 -14.72 -9.38 25.17
N SER A 305 -15.28 -8.90 24.06
CA SER A 305 -16.43 -7.97 24.09
C SER A 305 -17.67 -8.60 24.73
N ARG A 306 -17.94 -9.87 24.46
CA ARG A 306 -19.04 -10.62 25.09
C ARG A 306 -18.85 -10.77 26.60
N ILE A 307 -17.62 -11.03 27.06
CA ILE A 307 -17.29 -11.12 28.49
C ILE A 307 -17.41 -9.76 29.16
N HIS A 308 -17.00 -8.68 28.50
CA HIS A 308 -17.17 -7.31 29.01
C HIS A 308 -18.64 -6.88 29.07
N ASN A 309 -19.48 -7.40 28.17
CA ASN A 309 -20.92 -7.19 28.19
C ASN A 309 -21.65 -8.05 29.24
N HIS A 310 -20.97 -8.99 29.89
CA HIS A 310 -21.53 -9.77 30.98
C HIS A 310 -21.85 -8.87 32.18
N LEU A 311 -22.98 -9.15 32.86
CA LEU A 311 -23.43 -8.34 34.01
C LEU A 311 -22.36 -8.22 35.10
N SER A 312 -21.63 -9.30 35.39
CA SER A 312 -20.54 -9.28 36.38
C SER A 312 -19.46 -8.25 36.02
N TYR A 313 -19.06 -8.16 34.75
CA TYR A 313 -18.06 -7.18 34.35
C TYR A 313 -18.60 -5.75 34.46
N LYS A 314 -19.84 -5.50 33.98
CA LYS A 314 -20.50 -4.19 34.08
C LYS A 314 -20.61 -3.70 35.53
N LEU A 315 -21.03 -4.57 36.46
CA LEU A 315 -21.14 -4.25 37.88
C LEU A 315 -19.76 -4.04 38.54
N GLY A 316 -18.80 -4.91 38.23
CA GLY A 316 -17.41 -4.80 38.64
C GLY A 316 -16.79 -3.45 38.30
N LYS A 317 -16.92 -3.06 37.03
CA LYS A 317 -16.40 -1.81 36.50
C LYS A 317 -17.04 -0.61 37.21
N ALA A 318 -18.37 -0.62 37.35
CA ALA A 318 -19.10 0.44 38.03
C ALA A 318 -18.69 0.59 39.50
N MET A 319 -18.45 -0.52 40.22
CA MET A 319 -17.95 -0.46 41.60
C MET A 319 -16.56 0.17 41.68
N ILE A 320 -15.63 -0.23 40.81
CA ILE A 320 -14.28 0.34 40.78
C ILE A 320 -14.33 1.84 40.50
N GLU A 321 -15.07 2.26 39.47
CA GLU A 321 -15.18 3.66 39.07
C GLU A 321 -15.82 4.54 40.16
N ASN A 322 -16.91 4.07 40.77
CA ASN A 322 -17.62 4.83 41.80
C ASN A 322 -16.91 4.81 43.16
N SER A 323 -16.03 3.84 43.42
CA SER A 323 -15.25 3.78 44.66
C SER A 323 -14.15 4.85 44.78
N LYS A 324 -13.91 5.63 43.73
CA LYS A 324 -12.85 6.66 43.67
C LYS A 324 -13.21 7.97 44.38
N SER A 325 -14.47 8.17 44.77
CA SER A 325 -14.91 9.38 45.48
C SER A 325 -16.01 9.10 46.49
N ILE A 326 -16.12 9.95 47.52
CA ILE A 326 -17.14 9.82 48.58
C ILE A 326 -18.54 9.92 47.99
N LEU A 327 -18.79 10.92 47.13
CA LEU A 327 -20.06 11.05 46.40
C LEU A 327 -20.33 9.87 45.47
N GLY A 328 -19.27 9.32 44.86
CA GLY A 328 -19.33 8.10 44.05
C GLY A 328 -19.80 6.89 44.87
N TYR A 329 -19.29 6.73 46.09
CA TYR A 329 -19.68 5.65 46.99
C TYR A 329 -21.16 5.75 47.40
N ILE A 330 -21.65 6.97 47.71
CA ILE A 330 -23.05 7.22 48.08
C ILE A 330 -24.00 6.90 46.92
N ARG A 331 -23.67 7.27 45.68
CA ARG A 331 -24.51 7.00 44.51
C ARG A 331 -24.40 5.56 43.97
N MET A 332 -23.39 4.80 44.41
CA MET A 332 -23.07 3.47 43.88
C MET A 332 -24.26 2.50 43.89
N PRO A 333 -25.08 2.38 44.97
CA PRO A 333 -26.22 1.47 44.97
C PRO A 333 -27.23 1.74 43.85
N TYR A 334 -27.51 3.02 43.57
CA TYR A 334 -28.41 3.43 42.49
C TYR A 334 -27.84 3.08 41.11
N VAL A 335 -26.54 3.32 40.90
CA VAL A 335 -25.84 2.99 39.65
C VAL A 335 -25.87 1.48 39.39
N LEU A 336 -25.61 0.66 40.42
CA LEU A 336 -25.61 -0.81 40.30
C LEU A 336 -27.02 -1.35 40.01
N SER A 337 -28.05 -0.79 40.67
CA SER A 337 -29.46 -1.13 40.40
C SER A 337 -29.83 -0.82 38.94
N TYR A 338 -29.49 0.37 38.47
CA TYR A 338 -29.74 0.81 37.10
C TYR A 338 -29.04 -0.10 36.07
N ILE A 339 -27.77 -0.44 36.28
CA ILE A 339 -27.02 -1.34 35.38
C ILE A 339 -27.68 -2.71 35.30
N LYS A 340 -28.12 -3.26 36.44
CA LYS A 340 -28.82 -4.56 36.50
C LYS A 340 -30.13 -4.50 35.71
N GLU A 341 -30.92 -3.44 35.89
CA GLU A 341 -32.18 -3.26 35.17
C GLU A 341 -31.98 -3.13 33.65
N GLN A 342 -31.03 -2.29 33.22
CA GLN A 342 -30.73 -2.11 31.80
C GLN A 342 -30.21 -3.40 31.16
N HIS A 343 -29.30 -4.11 31.82
CA HIS A 343 -28.83 -5.40 31.33
C HIS A 343 -29.97 -6.42 31.18
N ASN A 344 -30.91 -6.46 32.12
CA ASN A 344 -32.06 -7.34 32.02
C ASN A 344 -32.97 -6.96 30.84
N LYS A 345 -33.16 -5.67 30.55
CA LYS A 345 -33.89 -5.19 29.37
C LYS A 345 -33.18 -5.59 28.08
N GLU A 346 -31.86 -5.40 28.00
CA GLU A 346 -31.02 -5.83 26.86
C GLU A 346 -31.18 -7.33 26.60
N GLN A 347 -31.13 -8.17 27.64
CA GLN A 347 -31.27 -9.62 27.51
C GLN A 347 -32.67 -10.02 27.00
N LYS A 348 -33.74 -9.38 27.48
CA LYS A 348 -35.11 -9.63 26.99
C LYS A 348 -35.26 -9.24 25.52
N GLN A 349 -34.78 -8.07 25.13
CA GLN A 349 -34.81 -7.61 23.74
C GLN A 349 -34.02 -8.54 22.82
N TYR A 350 -32.86 -9.02 23.27
CA TYR A 350 -32.08 -10.01 22.52
C TYR A 350 -32.85 -11.33 22.35
N GLN A 351 -33.49 -11.83 23.40
CA GLN A 351 -34.33 -13.04 23.34
C GLN A 351 -35.52 -12.87 22.37
N GLU A 352 -36.14 -11.70 22.32
CA GLU A 352 -37.20 -11.40 21.34
C GLU A 352 -36.66 -11.34 19.91
N ARG A 353 -35.48 -10.73 19.70
CA ARG A 353 -34.83 -10.66 18.39
C ARG A 353 -34.48 -12.03 17.84
N ILE A 354 -33.92 -12.93 18.66
CA ILE A 354 -33.61 -14.31 18.22
C ILE A 354 -34.87 -15.15 17.99
N LYS A 355 -35.97 -14.86 18.71
CA LYS A 355 -37.27 -15.52 18.49
C LYS A 355 -37.87 -15.11 17.15
N ASN A 356 -37.73 -13.83 16.77
CA ASN A 356 -38.22 -13.30 15.50
C ASN A 356 -37.30 -13.63 14.32
N ASN A 357 -35.99 -13.75 14.56
CA ASN A 357 -35.00 -14.12 13.55
C ASN A 357 -33.91 -15.02 14.17
N PRO A 358 -34.01 -16.35 14.01
CA PRO A 358 -33.05 -17.31 14.57
C PRO A 358 -31.61 -17.11 14.12
N ASN A 359 -31.37 -16.49 12.95
CA ASN A 359 -30.03 -16.23 12.42
C ASN A 359 -29.25 -15.17 13.22
N LEU A 360 -29.92 -14.41 14.10
CA LEU A 360 -29.27 -13.43 15.00
C LEU A 360 -28.67 -14.09 16.25
N LYS A 361 -28.83 -15.40 16.41
CA LYS A 361 -28.33 -16.12 17.57
C LYS A 361 -26.80 -16.11 17.56
N LEU A 362 -26.22 -15.47 18.56
CA LEU A 362 -24.77 -15.49 18.77
C LEU A 362 -24.29 -16.93 18.96
N PRO A 363 -23.13 -17.30 18.36
CA PRO A 363 -22.56 -18.63 18.54
C PRO A 363 -22.09 -18.87 19.98
N GLN A 364 -21.73 -20.10 20.30
CA GLN A 364 -21.21 -20.46 21.63
C GLN A 364 -19.93 -19.67 21.93
N LEU A 365 -19.65 -19.37 23.20
CA LEU A 365 -18.51 -18.49 23.52
C LEU A 365 -17.17 -19.14 23.13
N GLU A 366 -17.10 -20.47 23.24
CA GLU A 366 -15.96 -21.33 22.92
C GLU A 366 -15.60 -21.33 21.43
N SER A 367 -16.54 -20.96 20.55
CA SER A 367 -16.32 -20.98 19.10
C SER A 367 -15.72 -19.68 18.57
N TYR A 368 -15.41 -18.72 19.43
CA TYR A 368 -14.81 -17.45 19.05
C TYR A 368 -13.29 -17.60 18.93
N PRO A 369 -12.64 -17.00 17.91
CA PRO A 369 -11.20 -17.12 17.72
C PRO A 369 -10.37 -16.67 18.93
N ASP A 370 -10.79 -15.57 19.59
CA ASP A 370 -10.11 -15.00 20.76
C ASP A 370 -10.54 -15.64 22.11
N TYR A 371 -11.23 -16.78 22.09
CA TYR A 371 -11.81 -17.36 23.32
C TYR A 371 -10.77 -17.63 24.40
N GLN A 372 -9.62 -18.21 24.05
CA GLN A 372 -8.57 -18.55 25.01
C GLN A 372 -7.99 -17.31 25.70
N GLU A 373 -7.74 -16.25 24.95
CA GLU A 373 -7.26 -14.96 25.46
C GLU A 373 -8.34 -14.28 26.32
N ALA A 374 -9.60 -14.37 25.89
CA ALA A 374 -10.73 -13.79 26.58
C ALA A 374 -11.03 -14.46 27.94
N LEU A 375 -10.58 -15.70 28.19
CA LEU A 375 -10.72 -16.35 29.50
C LEU A 375 -10.01 -15.58 30.62
N GLU A 376 -8.90 -14.90 30.30
CA GLU A 376 -8.18 -14.06 31.28
C GLU A 376 -9.05 -12.92 31.81
N GLU A 377 -9.97 -12.40 31.00
CA GLU A 377 -10.90 -11.34 31.40
C GLU A 377 -11.88 -11.80 32.49
N LYS A 378 -12.19 -13.10 32.58
CA LYS A 378 -13.00 -13.65 33.68
C LYS A 378 -12.22 -13.77 34.99
N GLU A 379 -10.89 -13.81 34.90
CA GLU A 379 -9.98 -13.86 36.04
C GLU A 379 -9.56 -12.48 36.56
N CYS A 380 -9.85 -11.41 35.81
CA CYS A 380 -9.55 -10.05 36.24
C CYS A 380 -10.38 -9.63 37.48
N LEU A 381 -9.83 -8.70 38.26
CA LEU A 381 -10.48 -8.20 39.48
C LEU A 381 -11.87 -7.63 39.18
N THR A 382 -12.01 -6.90 38.08
CA THR A 382 -13.28 -6.30 37.64
C THR A 382 -14.37 -7.37 37.55
N TYR A 383 -14.12 -8.45 36.81
CA TYR A 383 -15.10 -9.51 36.63
C TYR A 383 -15.43 -10.23 37.95
N LYS A 384 -14.40 -10.63 38.70
CA LYS A 384 -14.56 -11.33 40.00
C LYS A 384 -15.30 -10.48 41.04
N LEU A 385 -15.09 -9.16 41.02
CA LEU A 385 -15.75 -8.22 41.91
C LEU A 385 -17.27 -8.20 41.66
N GLY A 386 -17.69 -8.10 40.40
CA GLY A 386 -19.12 -8.15 40.08
C GLY A 386 -19.74 -9.54 40.25
N GLU A 387 -18.99 -10.62 40.03
CA GLU A 387 -19.46 -11.97 40.39
C GLU A 387 -19.76 -12.10 41.89
N ALA A 388 -18.86 -11.60 42.73
CA ALA A 388 -19.04 -11.61 44.18
C ALA A 388 -20.26 -10.78 44.61
N LEU A 389 -20.49 -9.62 43.98
CA LEU A 389 -21.70 -8.83 44.21
C LEU A 389 -22.96 -9.58 43.78
N MET A 390 -22.98 -10.23 42.61
CA MET A 390 -24.12 -11.02 42.16
C MET A 390 -24.42 -12.20 43.09
N ARG A 391 -23.39 -12.84 43.66
CA ARG A 391 -23.57 -13.89 44.68
C ARG A 391 -24.17 -13.32 45.96
N ALA A 392 -23.73 -12.14 46.38
CA ALA A 392 -24.27 -11.44 47.54
C ALA A 392 -25.76 -11.11 47.36
N ASP A 393 -26.13 -10.61 46.18
CA ASP A 393 -27.51 -10.32 45.79
C ASP A 393 -28.39 -11.58 45.84
N ARG A 394 -27.92 -12.72 45.33
CA ARG A 394 -28.67 -13.99 45.39
C ARG A 394 -28.82 -14.55 46.81
N THR A 395 -27.92 -14.19 47.73
CA THR A 395 -27.89 -14.70 49.10
C THR A 395 -28.16 -13.61 50.12
N TRP A 396 -28.85 -12.53 49.71
CA TRP A 396 -29.08 -11.36 50.54
C TRP A 396 -29.79 -11.71 51.86
N TYR A 397 -30.76 -12.62 51.81
CA TYR A 397 -31.54 -13.13 52.96
C TYR A 397 -30.70 -13.97 53.95
N LYS A 398 -29.48 -14.38 53.56
CA LYS A 398 -28.49 -15.05 54.42
C LYS A 398 -27.36 -14.10 54.84
N GLY A 399 -27.55 -12.79 54.72
CA GLY A 399 -26.51 -11.80 55.00
C GLY A 399 -25.44 -11.71 53.91
N GLY A 400 -25.74 -12.09 52.66
CA GLY A 400 -24.80 -12.10 51.54
C GLY A 400 -24.05 -10.77 51.34
N TYR A 401 -24.72 -9.63 51.52
CA TYR A 401 -24.08 -8.31 51.42
C TYR A 401 -23.13 -8.01 52.58
N VAL A 402 -23.43 -8.46 53.79
CA VAL A 402 -22.52 -8.35 54.95
C VAL A 402 -21.26 -9.16 54.69
N LYS A 403 -21.41 -10.41 54.24
CA LYS A 403 -20.29 -11.27 53.84
C LYS A 403 -19.46 -10.63 52.71
N PHE A 404 -20.12 -10.04 51.72
CA PHE A 404 -19.45 -9.36 50.62
C PHE A 404 -18.57 -8.20 51.10
N CYS A 405 -19.12 -7.30 51.92
CA CYS A 405 -18.42 -6.12 52.40
C CYS A 405 -17.22 -6.47 53.30
N PHE A 406 -17.41 -7.39 54.25
CA PHE A 406 -16.41 -7.66 55.30
C PHE A 406 -15.46 -8.82 54.99
N ASN A 407 -15.83 -9.75 54.09
CA ASN A 407 -15.01 -10.92 53.77
C ASN A 407 -14.53 -10.94 52.32
N ASP A 408 -15.44 -10.83 51.35
CA ASP A 408 -15.11 -11.07 49.94
C ASP A 408 -14.32 -9.88 49.33
N LEU A 409 -14.72 -8.64 49.61
CA LEU A 409 -14.02 -7.44 49.16
C LEU A 409 -12.55 -7.38 49.64
N PRO A 410 -12.24 -7.57 50.95
CA PRO A 410 -10.85 -7.60 51.41
C PRO A 410 -10.03 -8.73 50.78
N LYS A 411 -10.61 -9.92 50.59
CA LYS A 411 -9.93 -11.07 49.98
C LYS A 411 -9.57 -10.81 48.51
N LEU A 412 -10.51 -10.26 47.73
CA LEU A 412 -10.28 -9.91 46.33
C LEU A 412 -9.20 -8.82 46.18
N LYS A 413 -9.23 -7.79 47.04
CA LYS A 413 -8.20 -6.74 47.07
C LYS A 413 -6.80 -7.28 47.42
N ARG A 414 -6.70 -8.22 48.37
CA ARG A 414 -5.43 -8.86 48.74
C ARG A 414 -4.86 -9.73 47.61
N LYS A 415 -5.70 -10.55 46.98
CA LYS A 415 -5.29 -11.43 45.86
C LYS A 415 -4.78 -10.65 44.64
N HIS A 416 -5.32 -9.44 44.40
CA HIS A 416 -4.89 -8.60 43.28
C HIS A 416 -3.66 -7.73 43.60
N LYS A 417 -3.36 -7.44 44.88
CA LYS A 417 -2.14 -6.71 45.28
C LYS A 417 -0.89 -7.60 45.38
N GLY A 418 -1.07 -8.92 45.44
CA GLY A 418 0.00 -9.92 45.55
C GLY A 418 0.30 -10.68 44.25
N LYS A 419 -0.33 -10.29 43.14
CA LYS A 419 0.09 -10.57 41.77
C LYS A 419 0.69 -9.28 41.24
#